data_AF-A0A0F9QSD7-F1
#
_entry.id   AF-A0A0F9QSD7-F1
#
_cell.length_a   1.000
_cell.length_b   1.000
_cell.length_c   1.000
_cell.angle_alpha   90.00
_cell.angle_beta   90.00
_cell.angle_gamma   90.00
#
_symmetry.space_group_name_H-M   'P 1'
#
loop_
_entity.id
_entity.type
_entity.pdbx_description
1 polymer ?
#
loop_
_entity_poly.entity_id
_entity_poly.type
_entity_poly.pdbx_seq_one_letter_code
_entity_poly.pdbx_strand_id
1 'polypeptide(L)' 'MILMDAKGHLVSDSSLAELHDFAARIGMRRSWFQLGQSGQHPHYDITVRWRRRRAHAAGAVQVRSKELVGRMVRR' A
#
# COMPACT_ATOMS: atom_id res chain seq x y z
N MET A 1 6.39 -6.93 3.70
CA MET A 1 5.21 -6.75 4.55
C MET A 1 4.35 -5.65 3.96
N ILE A 2 3.03 -5.80 4.06
CA ILE A 2 2.08 -4.83 3.51
C ILE A 2 1.67 -3.82 4.58
N LEU A 3 1.87 -2.54 4.26
CA LEU A 3 1.59 -1.42 5.15
C LEU A 3 0.51 -0.55 4.54
N MET A 4 -0.39 -0.03 5.38
CA MET A 4 -1.41 0.92 4.97
C MET A 4 -1.53 2.07 5.97
N ASP A 5 -1.60 3.31 5.48
CA ASP A 5 -1.90 4.45 6.31
C ASP A 5 -3.40 4.79 6.35
N ALA A 6 -3.80 5.72 7.21
CA ALA A 6 -5.20 6.11 7.37
C ALA A 6 -5.78 6.78 6.10
N LYS A 7 -4.93 7.32 5.23
CA LYS A 7 -5.31 7.92 3.94
C LYS A 7 -5.55 6.86 2.86
N GLY A 8 -5.12 5.62 3.10
CA GLY A 8 -5.33 4.48 2.21
C GLY A 8 -4.16 4.22 1.27
N HIS A 9 -2.97 4.79 1.53
CA HIS A 9 -1.76 4.46 0.79
C HIS A 9 -1.32 3.06 1.20
N LEU A 10 -1.38 2.12 0.26
CA LEU A 10 -0.96 0.74 0.43
C LEU A 10 0.41 0.56 -0.21
N VAL A 11 1.40 0.13 0.57
CA VAL A 11 2.78 -0.11 0.12
C VAL A 11 3.27 -1.48 0.57
N SER A 12 4.31 -1.98 -0.10
CA SER A 12 5.14 -3.06 0.41
C SER A 12 6.49 -2.50 0.82
N ASP A 13 6.95 -2.86 2.01
CA ASP A 13 8.32 -2.61 2.43
C ASP A 13 9.29 -3.70 2.01
N SER A 14 8.87 -4.68 1.20
CA SER A 14 9.66 -5.86 0.86
C SER A 14 9.91 -5.98 -0.64
N SER A 15 8.86 -5.95 -1.46
CA SER A 15 8.98 -6.01 -2.93
C SER A 15 7.73 -5.49 -3.66
N LEU A 16 7.88 -5.07 -4.91
CA LEU A 16 6.74 -4.75 -5.78
C LEU A 16 5.84 -5.96 -6.05
N ALA A 17 6.42 -7.16 -6.15
CA ALA A 17 5.65 -8.39 -6.38
C ALA A 17 4.64 -8.63 -5.25
N GLU A 18 5.09 -8.58 -3.99
CA GLU A 18 4.21 -8.72 -2.82
C GLU A 18 3.09 -7.67 -2.83
N LEU A 19 3.40 -6.42 -3.21
CA LEU A 19 2.42 -5.35 -3.30
C LEU A 19 1.35 -5.66 -4.36
N HIS A 20 1.76 -6.09 -5.55
CA HIS A 20 0.84 -6.42 -6.64
C HIS A 20 -0.04 -7.62 -6.32
N ASP A 21 0.54 -8.67 -5.75
CA ASP A 21 -0.19 -9.89 -5.37
C ASP A 21 -1.23 -9.58 -4.29
N PHE A 22 -0.85 -8.79 -3.28
CA PHE A 22 -1.78 -8.35 -2.26
C PHE A 22 -2.90 -7.48 -2.84
N ALA A 23 -2.57 -6.51 -3.70
CA ALA A 23 -3.52 -5.63 -4.33
C ALA A 23 -4.54 -6.41 -5.17
N ALA A 24 -4.10 -7.39 -5.95
CA ALA A 24 -4.98 -8.28 -6.72
C ALA A 24 -5.94 -9.05 -5.80
N ARG A 25 -5.45 -9.58 -4.68
CA ARG A 25 -6.23 -10.36 -3.70
C ARG A 25 -7.37 -9.56 -3.05
N ILE A 26 -7.20 -8.24 -2.91
CA ILE A 26 -8.24 -7.32 -2.42
C ILE A 26 -9.08 -6.67 -3.53
N GLY A 27 -8.91 -7.12 -4.78
CA GLY A 27 -9.69 -6.70 -5.94
C GLY A 27 -9.25 -5.36 -6.53
N MET A 28 -7.95 -5.05 -6.51
CA MET A 28 -7.37 -3.89 -7.18
C MET A 28 -6.93 -4.23 -8.60
N ARG A 29 -7.00 -3.24 -9.49
CA ARG A 29 -6.51 -3.36 -10.86
C ARG A 29 -5.04 -2.97 -10.92
N ARG A 30 -4.23 -3.69 -11.72
CA ARG A 30 -2.81 -3.35 -11.92
C ARG A 30 -2.62 -1.92 -12.45
N SER A 31 -3.55 -1.42 -13.25
CA SER A 31 -3.55 -0.05 -13.78
C SER A 31 -3.76 1.05 -12.73
N TRP A 32 -4.12 0.71 -11.49
CA TRP A 32 -4.21 1.67 -10.38
C TRP A 32 -2.92 1.77 -9.57
N PHE A 33 -1.90 1.00 -9.96
CA PHE A 33 -0.57 1.11 -9.39
C PHE A 33 0.03 2.47 -9.71
N GLN A 34 0.53 3.14 -8.69
CA GLN A 34 1.28 4.37 -8.84
C GLN A 34 2.76 4.07 -8.69
N LEU A 35 3.46 4.01 -9.83
CA LEU A 35 4.92 4.06 -9.87
C LEU A 35 5.30 5.50 -9.54
N GLY A 36 5.60 5.75 -8.26
CA GLY A 36 5.66 7.10 -7.71
C GLY A 36 6.45 8.09 -8.57
N GLN A 37 5.88 9.27 -8.79
CA GLN A 37 6.58 10.41 -9.38
C GLN A 37 7.48 11.07 -8.33
N SER A 38 8.53 11.78 -8.77
CA SER A 38 9.59 12.42 -7.96
C SER A 38 9.33 12.48 -6.45
N GLY A 39 9.91 11.53 -5.72
CA GLY A 39 9.90 11.48 -4.25
C GLY A 39 8.81 10.60 -3.61
N GLN A 40 7.88 10.02 -4.39
CA GLN A 40 6.89 9.08 -3.86
C GLN A 40 7.33 7.63 -4.08
N HIS A 41 7.09 6.78 -3.07
CA HIS A 41 7.34 5.35 -3.19
C HIS A 41 6.23 4.65 -3.98
N PRO A 42 6.52 3.54 -4.67
CA PRO A 42 5.50 2.78 -5.39
C PRO A 42 4.37 2.31 -4.48
N HIS A 43 3.12 2.58 -4.86
CA HIS A 43 1.97 2.34 -3.98
C HIS A 43 0.64 2.13 -4.75
N TYR A 44 -0.40 1.79 -3.99
CA TYR A 44 -1.79 1.85 -4.42
C TYR A 44 -2.59 2.77 -3.51
N ASP A 45 -3.54 3.51 -4.08
CA ASP A 45 -4.52 4.28 -3.31
C ASP A 45 -5.83 3.53 -3.14
N ILE A 46 -6.18 3.22 -1.89
CA ILE A 46 -7.47 2.64 -1.54
C ILE A 46 -8.42 3.77 -1.11
N THR A 47 -9.19 4.28 -2.06
CA THR A 47 -10.14 5.39 -1.82
C THR A 47 -11.43 4.94 -1.12
N VAL A 48 -11.89 3.71 -1.38
CA VAL A 48 -13.17 3.22 -0.84
C VAL A 48 -13.01 2.53 0.52
N ARG A 49 -13.83 2.96 1.50
CA ARG A 49 -13.74 2.51 2.90
C ARG A 49 -13.89 1.00 3.08
N TRP A 50 -14.78 0.36 2.33
CA TRP A 50 -14.99 -1.09 2.44
C TRP A 50 -13.76 -1.89 2.00
N ARG A 51 -12.99 -1.38 1.03
CA ARG A 51 -11.76 -2.04 0.57
C ARG A 51 -10.61 -1.82 1.54
N ARG A 52 -10.56 -0.69 2.26
CA ARG A 52 -9.61 -0.51 3.39
C ARG A 52 -9.84 -1.57 4.47
N ARG A 53 -11.11 -1.81 4.84
CA ARG A 53 -11.45 -2.90 5.76
C ARG A 53 -11.00 -4.26 5.24
N ARG A 54 -11.19 -4.54 3.94
CA ARG A 54 -10.72 -5.76 3.30
C ARG A 54 -9.19 -5.88 3.33
N ALA A 55 -8.47 -4.78 3.13
CA ALA A 55 -7.01 -4.76 3.23
C ALA A 55 -6.55 -5.14 4.64
N HIS A 56 -7.15 -4.56 5.69
CA HIS A 56 -6.84 -4.94 7.07
C HIS A 56 -7.18 -6.40 7.36
N ALA A 57 -8.35 -6.88 6.93
CA ALA A 57 -8.74 -8.28 7.08
C ALA A 57 -7.80 -9.24 6.33
N ALA A 58 -7.18 -8.78 5.23
CA ALA A 58 -6.20 -9.52 4.47
C ALA A 58 -4.77 -9.43 5.05
N GLY A 59 -4.55 -8.70 6.14
CA GLY A 59 -3.26 -8.59 6.83
C GLY A 59 -2.45 -7.32 6.54
N ALA A 60 -3.04 -6.28 5.93
CA ALA A 60 -2.36 -4.99 5.81
C ALA A 60 -2.21 -4.34 7.20
N VAL A 61 -0.98 -4.04 7.59
CA VAL A 61 -0.66 -3.43 8.88
C VAL A 61 -0.95 -1.94 8.84
N GLN A 62 -1.78 -1.46 9.76
CA GLN A 62 -2.04 -0.04 9.92
C GLN A 62 -0.81 0.67 10.47
N VAL A 63 -0.30 1.66 9.76
CA VAL A 63 0.81 2.53 10.19
C VAL A 63 0.42 3.99 10.09
N ARG A 64 1.22 4.87 10.70
CA ARG A 64 1.11 6.32 10.48
C ARG A 64 1.81 6.69 9.17
N SER A 65 1.34 7.73 8.47
CA SER A 65 1.97 8.16 7.21
C SER A 65 3.46 8.50 7.37
N LYS A 66 3.86 9.09 8.51
CA LYS A 66 5.28 9.38 8.82
C LYS A 66 6.12 8.10 8.98
N GLU A 67 5.54 7.07 9.58
CA GLU A 67 6.19 5.76 9.72
C GLU A 67 6.34 5.08 8.37
N LEU A 68 5.31 5.15 7.53
CA LEU A 68 5.33 4.63 6.16
C LEU A 68 6.49 5.24 5.37
N VAL A 69 6.58 6.58 5.29
CA VAL A 69 7.70 7.26 4.64
C VAL A 69 9.05 6.86 5.26
N GLY A 70 9.14 6.85 6.60
CA GLY A 70 10.38 6.48 7.28
C GLY A 70 10.88 5.06 6.97
N ARG A 71 9.98 4.09 6.80
CA ARG A 71 10.33 2.71 6.42
C ARG A 71 10.75 2.59 4.96
N MET A 72 10.23 3.44 4.09
CA MET A 72 10.53 3.39 2.66
C MET A 72 11.82 4.15 2.28
N VAL A 73 12.21 5.18 3.04
CA VAL A 73 13.45 5.96 2.82
C VAL A 73 14.70 5.27 3.37
N ARG A 74 14.54 4.35 4.34
CA ARG A 74 15.65 3.65 5.03
C ARG A 74 16.07 2.33 4.36
N ARG A 75 15.65 2.08 3.13
CA ARG A 75 16.03 0.93 2.31
C ARG A 75 16.81 1.39 1.10
#